data_AF-A0A2T4CMZ5-F1
#
_entry.id   AF-A0A2T4CMZ5-F1
#
_cell.length_a   1.000
_cell.length_b   1.000
_cell.length_c   1.000
_cell.angle_alpha   90.00
_cell.angle_beta   90.00
_cell.angle_gamma   90.00
#
_symmetry.space_group_name_H-M   'P 1'
#
loop_
_entity.id
_entity.type
_entity.pdbx_description
1 polymer ?
#
loop_
_entity_poly.entity_id
_entity_poly.type
_entity_poly.pdbx_seq_one_letter_code
_entity_poly.pdbx_strand_id
1 'polypeptide(L)'
;MANFLFIAGYLLIGLLLQRSRQFPQNTGQILNAYVIYVALPALVLQKIPLLELSTALVIPAVVPWLLLALTVPLLLWCSRRFQWSRSTTGAMLIIVPLGNTSFVGFPM
;
A
#
# COMPACT_ATOMS: atom_id res chain seq x y z
N MET A 1 6.65 4.30 16.13
CA MET A 1 8.05 4.57 15.72
C MET A 1 8.80 3.29 15.34
N ALA A 2 8.75 2.21 16.14
CA ALA A 2 9.41 0.94 15.80
C ALA A 2 9.03 0.38 14.41
N ASN A 3 7.76 0.48 13.99
CA ASN A 3 7.32 -0.01 12.67
C ASN A 3 8.07 0.62 11.49
N PHE A 4 8.38 1.92 11.55
CA PHE A 4 9.16 2.58 10.50
C PHE A 4 10.60 2.09 10.44
N LEU A 5 11.18 1.77 11.59
CA LEU A 5 12.52 1.17 11.67
C LEU A 5 12.52 -0.24 11.05
N PHE A 6 11.48 -1.03 11.31
CA PHE A 6 11.33 -2.35 10.69
C PHE A 6 11.16 -2.25 9.17
N ILE A 7 10.34 -1.32 8.67
CA ILE A 7 10.20 -1.09 7.22
C ILE A 7 11.56 -0.76 6.58
N ALA A 8 12.31 0.18 7.18
CA ALA A 8 13.63 0.53 6.68
C ALA A 8 14.60 -0.67 6.75
N GLY A 9 14.56 -1.45 7.83
CA GLY A 9 15.35 -2.66 8.00
C GLY A 9 15.05 -3.72 6.95
N TYR A 10 13.78 -4.05 6.72
CA TYR A 10 13.36 -5.03 5.71
C TYR A 10 13.70 -4.57 4.30
N LEU A 11 13.57 -3.28 3.99
CA LEU A 11 14.01 -2.73 2.71
C LEU A 11 15.52 -2.92 2.50
N LEU A 12 16.34 -2.63 3.52
CA LEU A 12 17.79 -2.83 3.47
C LEU A 12 18.13 -4.32 3.27
N ILE A 13 17.48 -5.22 3.99
CA ILE A 13 17.67 -6.67 3.82
C ILE A 13 17.31 -7.08 2.40
N GLY A 14 16.16 -6.65 1.88
CA GLY A 14 15.75 -6.94 0.50
C GLY A 14 16.76 -6.45 -0.54
N LEU A 15 17.30 -5.25 -0.35
CA LEU A 15 18.31 -4.66 -1.24
C LEU A 15 19.65 -5.42 -1.19
N LEU A 16 20.04 -5.90 0.00
CA LEU A 16 21.23 -6.76 0.15
C LEU A 16 21.02 -8.13 -0.49
N LEU A 17 19.84 -8.74 -0.31
CA LEU A 17 19.49 -10.03 -0.92
C LEU A 17 19.40 -9.94 -2.44
N GLN A 18 18.93 -8.81 -2.99
CA GLN A 18 18.91 -8.57 -4.44
C GLN A 18 20.31 -8.63 -5.07
N ARG A 19 21.36 -8.32 -4.31
CA ARG A 19 22.76 -8.43 -4.78
C ARG A 19 23.31 -9.86 -4.73
N SER A 20 22.65 -10.76 -3.98
CA SER A 20 23.02 -12.17 -3.93
C SER A 20 22.59 -12.89 -5.21
N ARG A 21 23.50 -13.63 -5.83
CA ARG A 21 23.19 -14.49 -6.99
C ARG A 21 22.42 -15.77 -6.64
N GLN A 22 22.16 -15.99 -5.35
CA GLN A 22 21.46 -17.19 -4.86
C GLN A 22 19.96 -17.17 -5.18
N PHE A 23 19.37 -15.98 -5.42
CA PHE A 23 17.94 -15.83 -5.66
C PHE A 23 17.64 -15.57 -7.14
N PRO A 24 16.63 -16.25 -7.71
CA PRO A 24 16.11 -15.92 -9.03
C PRO A 24 15.67 -14.44 -9.14
N GLN A 25 15.76 -13.86 -10.33
CA GLN A 25 15.39 -12.45 -10.56
C GLN A 25 13.90 -12.16 -10.28
N ASN A 26 13.04 -13.16 -10.43
CA ASN A 26 11.60 -13.05 -10.16
C ASN A 26 11.23 -13.28 -8.68
N THR A 27 12.20 -13.48 -7.77
CA THR A 27 11.94 -13.72 -6.34
C THR A 27 11.06 -12.63 -5.73
N GLY A 28 11.32 -11.35 -6.03
CA GLY A 28 10.50 -10.24 -5.53
C GLY A 28 9.04 -10.31 -5.99
N GLN A 29 8.78 -10.76 -7.22
CA GLN A 29 7.41 -10.93 -7.72
C GLN A 29 6.70 -12.09 -7.04
N ILE A 30 7.41 -13.21 -6.81
CA ILE A 30 6.87 -14.38 -6.10
C ILE A 30 6.53 -14.01 -4.65
N LEU A 31 7.42 -13.30 -3.96
CA LEU A 31 7.18 -12.83 -2.60
C LEU A 31 5.98 -11.88 -2.53
N ASN A 32 5.87 -10.93 -3.47
CA ASN A 32 4.70 -10.06 -3.55
C ASN A 32 3.40 -10.84 -3.77
N ALA A 33 3.41 -11.85 -4.65
CA ALA A 33 2.26 -12.70 -4.88
C ALA A 33 1.88 -13.49 -3.61
N TYR A 34 2.86 -14.06 -2.90
CA TYR A 34 2.63 -14.72 -1.62
C TYR A 34 2.00 -13.76 -0.59
N VAL A 35 2.51 -12.53 -0.49
CA VAL A 35 1.96 -11.53 0.42
C VAL A 35 0.50 -11.22 0.09
N ILE A 36 0.18 -10.99 -1.18
CA ILE A 36 -1.18 -10.64 -1.63
C ILE A 36 -2.16 -11.80 -1.47
N TYR A 37 -1.78 -13.02 -1.87
CA TYR A 37 -2.69 -14.15 -1.96
C TYR A 37 -2.74 -15.03 -0.71
N VAL A 38 -1.73 -14.98 0.15
CA VAL A 38 -1.62 -15.85 1.34
C VAL A 38 -1.54 -15.03 2.62
N ALA A 39 -0.54 -14.16 2.73
CA ALA A 39 -0.25 -13.47 3.99
C ALA A 39 -1.35 -12.46 4.36
N LEU A 40 -1.82 -11.65 3.41
CA LEU A 40 -2.91 -10.68 3.63
C LEU A 40 -4.23 -11.37 4.04
N PRO A 41 -4.74 -12.38 3.31
CA PRO A 41 -5.94 -13.10 3.73
C PRO A 41 -5.81 -13.76 5.11
N ALA A 42 -4.66 -14.38 5.39
CA ALA A 42 -4.40 -14.99 6.69
C ALA A 42 -4.44 -13.95 7.82
N LEU A 43 -3.84 -12.78 7.61
CA LEU A 43 -3.86 -11.68 8.57
C LEU A 43 -5.29 -11.17 8.80
N VAL A 44 -6.08 -11.02 7.73
CA VAL A 44 -7.48 -10.62 7.84
C VAL A 44 -8.28 -11.63 8.66
N LEU A 45 -8.15 -12.93 8.37
CA LEU A 45 -8.82 -14.00 9.13
C LEU A 45 -8.35 -14.05 10.59
N GLN A 46 -7.09 -13.74 10.87
CA GLN A 46 -6.56 -13.66 12.24
C GLN A 46 -7.11 -12.45 13.00
N LYS A 47 -7.31 -11.31 12.34
CA LYS A 47 -7.70 -10.05 12.98
C LYS A 47 -9.20 -9.85 13.08
N ILE A 48 -9.99 -10.36 12.13
CA ILE A 48 -11.45 -10.23 12.13
C ILE A 48 -12.10 -10.68 13.45
N PRO A 49 -11.76 -11.84 14.05
CA PRO A 49 -12.38 -12.30 15.29
C PRO A 49 -12.10 -11.41 16.50
N LEU A 50 -11.01 -10.61 16.44
CA LEU A 50 -10.59 -9.69 17.50
C LEU A 50 -11.20 -8.30 17.33
N LEU A 51 -11.96 -8.06 16.26
CA LEU A 51 -12.61 -6.77 16.02
C LEU A 51 -13.86 -6.64 16.89
N GLU A 52 -13.84 -5.66 17.78
CA GLU A 52 -15.04 -5.22 18.49
C GLU A 52 -15.84 -4.28 17.60
N LEU A 53 -17.09 -4.63 17.32
CA LEU A 53 -18.01 -3.77 16.58
C LEU A 53 -18.29 -2.50 17.40
N SER A 54 -17.62 -1.43 17.01
CA SER A 54 -17.74 -0.11 17.63
C SER A 54 -17.87 0.98 16.58
N THR A 55 -18.39 2.13 16.98
CA THR A 55 -18.46 3.32 16.11
C THR A 55 -17.08 3.79 15.63
N ALA A 56 -16.00 3.38 16.32
CA ALA A 56 -14.63 3.64 15.87
C ALA A 56 -14.30 2.96 14.53
N LEU A 57 -14.97 1.86 14.16
CA LEU A 57 -14.78 1.17 12.86
C LEU A 57 -15.35 1.96 11.67
N VAL A 58 -16.23 2.93 11.91
CA VAL A 58 -16.76 3.80 10.85
C VAL A 58 -15.64 4.64 10.23
N ILE A 59 -14.68 5.09 11.04
CA ILE A 59 -13.56 5.92 10.58
C ILE A 59 -12.72 5.19 9.51
N PRO A 60 -12.11 4.02 9.77
CA PRO A 60 -11.33 3.31 8.75
C PRO A 60 -12.17 2.84 7.55
N ALA A 61 -13.50 2.69 7.70
CA ALA A 61 -14.38 2.35 6.58
C ALA A 61 -14.66 3.54 5.65
N VAL A 62 -14.84 4.75 6.20
CA VAL A 62 -15.25 5.94 5.44
C VAL A 62 -14.07 6.73 4.90
N VAL A 63 -12.96 6.79 5.64
CA VAL A 63 -11.78 7.60 5.28
C VAL A 63 -11.24 7.30 3.86
N PRO A 64 -11.12 6.03 3.40
CA PRO A 64 -10.65 5.75 2.03
C PRO A 64 -11.54 6.38 0.95
N TRP A 65 -12.86 6.36 1.14
CA TRP A 65 -13.82 6.94 0.20
C TRP A 65 -13.76 8.47 0.21
N LEU A 66 -13.62 9.09 1.39
CA LEU A 66 -13.42 10.53 1.50
C LEU A 66 -12.12 10.98 0.85
N LEU A 67 -11.03 10.25 1.07
CA LEU A 67 -9.74 10.51 0.44
C LEU A 67 -9.86 10.42 -1.08
N LEU A 68 -10.53 9.39 -1.61
CA LEU A 68 -10.77 9.25 -3.04
C LEU A 68 -11.58 10.43 -3.59
N ALA A 69 -12.69 10.77 -2.94
CA ALA A 69 -13.57 11.86 -3.33
C ALA A 69 -12.88 13.23 -3.31
N LEU A 70 -11.89 13.43 -2.42
CA LEU A 70 -11.13 14.68 -2.33
C LEU A 70 -9.95 14.72 -3.31
N THR A 71 -9.19 13.63 -3.39
CA THR A 71 -7.94 13.59 -4.16
C THR A 71 -8.18 13.49 -5.66
N VAL A 72 -9.20 12.75 -6.12
CA VAL A 72 -9.46 12.60 -7.56
C VAL A 72 -9.79 13.94 -8.23
N PRO A 73 -10.74 14.76 -7.74
CA PRO A 73 -11.00 16.08 -8.32
C PRO A 73 -9.78 17.00 -8.27
N LEU A 74 -9.03 16.99 -7.17
CA LEU A 74 -7.81 17.78 -7.03
C LEU A 74 -6.77 17.41 -8.08
N LEU A 75 -6.55 16.11 -8.31
CA LEU A 75 -5.59 15.63 -9.31
C LEU A 75 -6.04 15.91 -10.73
N LEU A 76 -7.34 15.82 -11.01
CA LEU A 76 -7.90 16.21 -12.31
C LEU A 76 -7.81 17.73 -12.54
N TRP A 77 -7.94 18.54 -11.48
CA TRP A 77 -7.72 19.97 -11.55
C TRP A 77 -6.24 20.29 -11.80
N CYS A 78 -5.33 19.67 -11.03
CA CYS A 78 -3.89 19.78 -11.22
C CYS A 78 -3.46 19.35 -12.63
N SER A 79 -3.99 18.23 -13.14
CA SER A 79 -3.61 17.74 -14.47
C SER A 79 -3.96 18.73 -15.58
N ARG A 80 -5.10 19.42 -15.46
CA ARG A 80 -5.48 20.50 -16.37
C ARG A 80 -4.59 21.73 -16.18
N ARG A 81 -4.33 22.13 -14.92
CA ARG A 81 -3.56 23.34 -14.60
C ARG A 81 -2.08 23.25 -14.99
N PHE A 82 -1.50 22.06 -14.88
CA PHE A 82 -0.11 21.75 -15.21
C PHE A 82 0.07 21.05 -16.55
N GLN A 83 -1.02 20.90 -17.33
CA GLN A 83 -1.02 20.26 -18.66
C GLN A 83 -0.36 18.88 -18.68
N TRP A 84 -0.68 18.05 -17.68
CA TRP A 84 -0.14 16.70 -17.61
C TRP A 84 -0.61 15.83 -18.77
N SER A 85 0.26 14.93 -19.21
CA SER A 85 -0.11 13.88 -20.15
C SER A 85 -1.17 12.95 -19.54
N ARG A 86 -1.90 12.20 -20.39
CA ARG A 86 -2.87 11.20 -19.93
C ARG A 86 -2.22 10.10 -19.10
N SER A 87 -0.99 9.68 -19.44
CA SER A 87 -0.26 8.67 -18.68
C SER A 87 0.13 9.18 -17.30
N THR A 88 0.63 10.40 -17.18
CA THR A 88 0.95 11.03 -15.88
C THR A 88 -0.30 11.18 -15.01
N THR A 89 -1.41 11.65 -15.61
CA THR A 89 -2.69 11.80 -14.90
C THR A 89 -3.20 10.46 -14.40
N GLY A 90 -3.18 9.43 -15.25
CA GLY A 90 -3.58 8.07 -14.87
C GLY A 90 -2.70 7.50 -13.75
N ALA A 91 -1.38 7.66 -13.83
CA ALA A 91 -0.46 7.22 -12.79
C ALA A 91 -0.75 7.91 -11.44
N MET A 92 -0.98 9.23 -11.44
CA MET A 92 -1.31 9.97 -10.22
C MET A 92 -2.65 9.56 -9.62
N LEU A 93 -3.66 9.32 -10.46
CA LEU A 93 -4.99 8.84 -10.03
C LEU A 93 -4.95 7.43 -9.45
N ILE A 94 -3.92 6.63 -9.74
CA ILE A 94 -3.71 5.33 -9.10
C ILE A 94 -2.91 5.53 -7.81
N ILE A 95 -1.75 6.19 -7.88
CA ILE A 95 -0.79 6.23 -6.77
C ILE A 95 -1.32 7.00 -5.55
N VAL A 96 -2.00 8.12 -5.76
CA VAL A 96 -2.41 9.01 -4.66
C VAL A 96 -3.64 8.47 -3.91
N PRO A 97 -4.76 8.10 -4.56
CA PRO A 97 -5.95 7.60 -3.86
C PRO A 97 -5.79 6.15 -3.37
N LEU A 98 -5.10 5.30 -4.14
CA LEU A 98 -4.89 3.88 -3.81
C LEU A 98 -3.53 3.64 -3.12
N GLY A 99 -2.99 4.68 -2.46
CA GLY A 99 -1.70 4.61 -1.80
C GLY A 99 -1.58 3.43 -0.83
N ASN A 100 -0.34 3.02 -0.57
CA ASN A 100 -0.06 1.84 0.24
C ASN A 100 -0.14 2.12 1.75
N THR A 101 -1.35 2.35 2.27
CA THR A 101 -1.58 2.59 3.69
C THR A 101 -1.58 1.30 4.53
N SER A 102 -1.96 0.17 3.92
CA SER A 102 -2.03 -1.13 4.60
C SER A 102 -0.66 -1.68 5.01
N PHE A 103 0.35 -1.63 4.14
CA PHE A 103 1.68 -2.22 4.45
C PHE A 103 2.54 -1.35 5.37
N VAL A 104 2.26 -0.05 5.49
CA VAL A 104 2.96 0.82 6.45
C VAL A 104 2.50 0.56 7.89
N GLY A 105 1.23 0.18 8.08
CA GLY A 105 0.68 -0.18 9.38
C GLY A 105 1.11 -1.56 9.87
N PHE A 106 1.39 -2.48 8.95
CA PHE A 106 1.81 -3.86 9.22
C PHE A 106 3.15 -4.13 8.52
N PRO A 107 4.30 -3.89 9.18
CA PRO A 107 5.60 -4.17 8.59
C PRO A 107 5.71 -5.68 8.30
N MET A 108 5.65 -6.02 7.01
CA MET A 108 5.83 -7.35 6.42
C MET A 108 6.91 -7.26 5.36
#